data_AF-A0A0T6BE18-F1
#
_entry.id   AF-A0A0T6BE18-F1
#
_cell.length_a   1.000
_cell.length_b   1.000
_cell.length_c   1.000
_cell.angle_alpha   90.00
_cell.angle_beta   90.00
_cell.angle_gamma   90.00
#
_symmetry.space_group_name_H-M   'P 1'
#
loop_
_entity.id
_entity.type
_entity.pdbx_description
1 polymer ?
#
loop_
_entity_poly.entity_id
_entity_poly.type
_entity_poly.pdbx_seq_one_letter_code
_entity_poly.pdbx_strand_id
1 'polypeptide(L)'
;MKILIFFAVLICSAASAPSINDTGVSNDIADFLEIVPVEKIKKIAVKHLHDDPEFQAAIQYIKGPEFSAMLLELVQQPEVIALKAFLKDAGIDLDIYSAGLCSFLEGVNIQTDNKERSLKKFIEDVRQVIPTAKLIQTFDNKMSTSPTFREFYGKISSEEAHQLITKVRALPVFKRIVSEFKVMGIDLDYIFNIAYAVFGWSDQTLTPKP
;
A
#
# COMPACT_ATOMS: atom_id res chain seq x y z
N MET A 1 -13.43 -4.55 7.26
CA MET A 1 -13.34 -3.18 6.67
C MET A 1 -11.92 -2.70 6.47
N LYS A 2 -11.03 -2.86 7.45
CA LYS A 2 -9.68 -2.32 7.34
C LYS A 2 -8.70 -3.28 6.61
N ILE A 3 -9.15 -4.51 6.30
CA ILE A 3 -8.44 -5.54 5.49
C ILE A 3 -8.04 -5.07 4.10
N LEU A 4 -8.79 -4.09 3.64
CA LEU A 4 -8.84 -3.68 2.26
C LEU A 4 -7.99 -2.45 2.00
N ILE A 5 -7.47 -1.78 3.04
CA ILE A 5 -6.54 -0.65 2.88
C ILE A 5 -5.17 -1.18 2.46
N PHE A 6 -4.76 -2.36 2.94
CA PHE A 6 -3.53 -3.01 2.49
C PHE A 6 -3.59 -3.32 0.99
N PHE A 7 -4.66 -3.98 0.53
CA PHE A 7 -4.88 -4.25 -0.89
C PHE A 7 -5.09 -2.95 -1.68
N ALA A 8 -5.87 -1.98 -1.20
CA ALA A 8 -6.07 -0.72 -1.92
C ALA A 8 -4.79 0.13 -2.03
N VAL A 9 -3.88 0.09 -1.05
CA VAL A 9 -2.58 0.79 -1.12
C VAL A 9 -1.62 0.08 -2.08
N LEU A 10 -1.56 -1.26 -2.05
CA LEU A 10 -0.77 -2.07 -3.00
C LEU A 10 -1.32 -1.98 -4.44
N ILE A 11 -2.65 -1.88 -4.59
CA ILE A 11 -3.35 -1.83 -5.87
C ILE A 11 -3.42 -0.38 -6.43
N CYS A 12 -3.53 0.66 -5.59
CA CYS A 12 -3.46 2.06 -6.06
C CYS A 12 -2.10 2.42 -6.64
N SER A 13 -1.02 1.90 -6.07
CA SER A 13 0.31 2.08 -6.65
C SER A 13 0.46 1.31 -7.98
N ALA A 14 -0.29 0.22 -8.15
CA ALA A 14 -0.30 -0.59 -9.37
C ALA A 14 -1.13 -0.03 -10.52
N ALA A 15 -2.06 0.88 -10.27
CA ALA A 15 -2.85 1.48 -11.34
C ALA A 15 -2.14 2.59 -12.13
N SER A 16 -0.97 3.01 -11.69
CA SER A 16 -0.11 3.98 -12.37
C SER A 16 1.09 3.31 -13.06
N ALA A 17 1.11 1.97 -13.06
CA ALA A 17 2.15 1.12 -13.63
C ALA A 17 1.95 0.91 -15.14
N PRO A 18 2.97 1.07 -16.00
CA PRO A 18 3.00 0.39 -17.28
C PRO A 18 2.94 -1.12 -17.05
N SER A 19 2.18 -1.82 -17.90
CA SER A 19 1.90 -3.27 -17.90
C SER A 19 2.84 -4.13 -17.04
N ILE A 20 2.29 -4.77 -16.02
CA ILE A 20 2.97 -5.78 -15.19
C ILE A 20 3.58 -6.84 -16.15
N ASN A 21 4.89 -7.10 -16.01
CA ASN A 21 5.67 -8.03 -16.86
C ASN A 21 4.93 -9.35 -17.11
N ASP A 22 5.21 -10.01 -18.24
CA ASP A 22 4.56 -11.20 -18.80
C ASP A 22 4.73 -12.49 -17.96
N THR A 23 4.34 -12.43 -16.69
CA THR A 23 4.15 -13.58 -15.80
C THR A 23 2.65 -13.88 -15.75
N GLY A 24 2.26 -15.15 -15.65
CA GLY A 24 0.84 -15.51 -15.67
C GLY A 24 -0.01 -14.83 -14.57
N VAL A 25 0.59 -14.45 -13.45
CA VAL A 25 -0.11 -13.75 -12.34
C VAL A 25 -0.43 -12.29 -12.68
N SER A 26 0.29 -11.68 -13.63
CA SER A 26 0.09 -10.28 -14.02
C SER A 26 -1.32 -10.02 -14.53
N ASN A 27 -1.88 -10.98 -15.28
CA ASN A 27 -3.28 -10.93 -15.73
C ASN A 27 -4.26 -11.07 -14.56
N ASP A 28 -3.94 -11.93 -13.58
CA ASP A 28 -4.78 -12.08 -12.39
C ASP A 28 -4.76 -10.82 -11.51
N ILE A 29 -3.62 -10.13 -11.42
CA ILE A 29 -3.48 -8.85 -10.71
C ILE A 29 -4.21 -7.73 -11.47
N ALA A 30 -4.18 -7.74 -12.81
CA ALA A 30 -4.88 -6.77 -13.65
C ALA A 30 -6.39 -6.73 -13.35
N ASP A 31 -7.02 -7.89 -13.12
CA ASP A 31 -8.44 -7.97 -12.76
C ASP A 31 -8.77 -7.20 -11.45
N PHE A 32 -7.84 -7.15 -10.50
CA PHE A 32 -8.02 -6.33 -9.29
C PHE A 32 -7.84 -4.84 -9.59
N LEU A 33 -6.92 -4.49 -10.50
CA LEU A 33 -6.67 -3.10 -10.90
C LEU A 33 -7.86 -2.50 -11.64
N GLU A 34 -8.54 -3.27 -12.48
CA GLU A 34 -9.74 -2.83 -13.20
C GLU A 34 -10.91 -2.50 -12.26
N ILE A 35 -10.94 -3.14 -11.09
CA ILE A 35 -11.99 -2.95 -10.09
C ILE A 35 -11.74 -1.71 -9.25
N VAL A 36 -10.48 -1.33 -9.01
CA VAL A 36 -10.16 -0.16 -8.21
C VAL A 36 -10.46 1.11 -9.02
N PRO A 37 -11.31 2.02 -8.49
CA PRO A 37 -11.74 3.20 -9.22
C PRO A 37 -10.70 4.32 -9.14
N VAL A 38 -9.55 4.09 -9.78
CA VAL A 38 -8.34 4.93 -9.69
C VAL A 38 -8.63 6.37 -10.08
N GLU A 39 -9.39 6.58 -11.14
CA GLU A 39 -9.79 7.93 -11.58
C GLU A 39 -10.71 8.62 -10.58
N LYS A 40 -11.55 7.89 -9.83
CA LYS A 40 -12.34 8.49 -8.74
C LYS A 40 -11.45 8.88 -7.56
N ILE A 41 -10.47 8.04 -7.22
CA ILE A 41 -9.51 8.32 -6.14
C ILE A 41 -8.65 9.54 -6.48
N LYS A 42 -8.18 9.66 -7.73
CA LYS A 42 -7.48 10.87 -8.21
C LYS A 42 -8.34 12.11 -8.07
N LYS A 43 -9.63 12.05 -8.44
CA LYS A 43 -10.57 13.18 -8.27
C LYS A 43 -10.77 13.55 -6.80
N ILE A 44 -10.88 12.57 -5.90
CA ILE A 44 -10.94 12.80 -4.46
C ILE A 44 -9.65 13.50 -3.99
N ALA A 45 -8.47 12.99 -4.38
CA ALA A 45 -7.19 13.60 -4.02
C ALA A 45 -7.09 15.06 -4.51
N VAL A 46 -7.45 15.34 -5.76
CA VAL A 46 -7.48 16.71 -6.32
C VAL A 46 -8.41 17.62 -5.54
N LYS A 47 -9.59 17.14 -5.13
CA LYS A 47 -10.51 17.91 -4.28
C LYS A 47 -9.87 18.26 -2.93
N HIS A 48 -9.25 17.29 -2.25
CA HIS A 48 -8.55 17.56 -0.98
C HIS A 48 -7.33 18.47 -1.15
N LEU A 49 -6.61 18.38 -2.27
CA LEU A 49 -5.53 19.32 -2.59
C LEU A 49 -6.03 20.77 -2.70
N HIS A 50 -7.28 20.98 -3.09
CA HIS A 50 -7.87 22.31 -3.21
C HIS A 50 -8.51 22.79 -1.89
N ASP A 51 -9.25 21.90 -1.21
CA ASP A 51 -10.20 22.29 -0.15
C ASP A 51 -9.76 21.95 1.29
N ASP A 52 -8.71 21.14 1.46
CA ASP A 52 -8.34 20.56 2.77
C ASP A 52 -6.93 20.98 3.22
N PRO A 53 -6.82 22.02 4.07
CA PRO A 53 -5.53 22.50 4.56
C PRO A 53 -4.71 21.45 5.31
N GLU A 54 -5.36 20.50 5.99
CA GLU A 54 -4.67 19.42 6.71
C GLU A 54 -4.06 18.41 5.74
N PHE A 55 -4.79 18.10 4.66
CA PHE A 55 -4.30 17.26 3.58
C PHE A 55 -3.16 17.93 2.82
N GLN A 56 -3.29 19.22 2.50
CA GLN A 56 -2.23 20.01 1.88
C GLN A 56 -0.94 19.96 2.71
N ALA A 57 -1.04 20.17 4.03
CA ALA A 57 0.11 20.10 4.94
C ALA A 57 0.73 18.69 4.98
N ALA A 58 -0.10 17.64 4.96
CA ALA A 58 0.38 16.26 4.89
C ALA A 58 1.15 15.98 3.58
N ILE A 59 0.61 16.41 2.42
CA ILE A 59 1.28 16.24 1.13
C ILE A 59 2.56 17.09 1.05
N GLN A 60 2.55 18.32 1.54
CA GLN A 60 3.76 19.16 1.62
C GLN A 60 4.86 18.48 2.44
N TYR A 61 4.51 17.86 3.58
CA TYR A 61 5.47 17.13 4.39
C TYR A 61 6.00 15.86 3.69
N ILE A 62 5.11 15.06 3.09
CA ILE A 62 5.48 13.83 2.35
C ILE A 62 6.43 14.16 1.19
N LYS A 63 6.22 15.29 0.50
CA LYS A 63 7.12 15.80 -0.55
C LYS A 63 8.39 16.47 -0.01
N GLY A 64 8.45 16.72 1.30
CA GLY A 64 9.52 17.47 1.93
C GLY A 64 10.84 16.68 2.00
N PRO A 65 11.96 17.39 2.24
CA PRO A 65 13.28 16.78 2.34
C PRO A 65 13.41 15.80 3.51
N GLU A 66 12.68 16.04 4.60
CA GLU A 66 12.70 15.17 5.79
C GLU A 66 12.14 13.78 5.47
N PHE A 67 10.94 13.72 4.89
CA PHE A 67 10.33 12.45 4.51
C PHE A 67 11.12 11.76 3.40
N SER A 68 11.63 12.53 2.43
CA SER A 68 12.48 12.01 1.34
C SER A 68 13.76 11.37 1.88
N ALA A 69 14.40 11.97 2.89
CA ALA A 69 15.59 11.41 3.52
C ALA A 69 15.29 10.08 4.25
N MET A 70 14.15 9.98 4.95
CA MET A 70 13.73 8.72 5.57
C MET A 70 13.47 7.62 4.55
N LEU A 71 12.83 7.94 3.41
CA LEU A 71 12.63 6.98 2.33
C LEU A 71 13.97 6.53 1.72
N LEU A 72 14.89 7.46 1.47
CA LEU A 72 16.21 7.14 0.93
C LEU A 72 17.00 6.22 1.87
N GLU A 73 16.97 6.50 3.18
CA GLU A 73 17.60 5.66 4.18
C GLU A 73 16.97 4.26 4.23
N LEU A 74 15.64 4.15 4.10
CA LEU A 74 14.94 2.87 4.10
C LEU A 74 15.31 2.00 2.89
N VAL A 75 15.29 2.56 1.67
CA VAL A 75 15.52 1.77 0.44
C VAL A 75 16.95 1.26 0.30
N GLN A 76 17.89 1.85 1.05
CA GLN A 76 19.28 1.40 1.10
C GLN A 76 19.52 0.24 2.09
N GLN A 77 18.53 -0.10 2.93
CA GLN A 77 18.68 -1.19 3.89
C GLN A 77 18.71 -2.55 3.18
N PRO A 78 19.64 -3.45 3.55
CA PRO A 78 19.75 -4.76 2.91
C PRO A 78 18.49 -5.61 3.06
N GLU A 79 17.75 -5.47 4.16
CA GLU A 79 16.46 -6.12 4.40
C GLU A 79 15.41 -5.69 3.36
N VAL A 80 15.40 -4.40 3.01
CA VAL A 80 14.46 -3.84 2.02
C VAL A 80 14.85 -4.26 0.61
N ILE A 81 16.14 -4.29 0.30
CA ILE A 81 16.65 -4.81 -0.98
C ILE A 81 16.27 -6.29 -1.14
N ALA A 82 16.42 -7.09 -0.09
CA ALA A 82 16.06 -8.51 -0.10
C ALA A 82 14.54 -8.71 -0.29
N LEU A 83 13.72 -7.97 0.46
CA LEU A 83 12.26 -8.02 0.30
C LEU A 83 11.83 -7.61 -1.12
N LYS A 84 12.43 -6.55 -1.67
CA LYS A 84 12.13 -6.08 -3.02
C LYS A 84 12.51 -7.13 -4.08
N ALA A 85 13.66 -7.78 -3.95
CA ALA A 85 14.08 -8.84 -4.86
C ALA A 85 13.13 -10.04 -4.80
N PHE A 86 12.74 -10.47 -3.59
CA PHE A 86 11.76 -11.53 -3.38
C PHE A 86 10.40 -11.21 -4.02
N LEU A 87 9.89 -10.00 -3.81
CA LEU A 87 8.62 -9.56 -4.38
C LEU A 87 8.69 -9.50 -5.91
N LYS A 88 9.80 -9.01 -6.47
CA LYS A 88 10.00 -8.99 -7.92
C LYS A 88 9.98 -10.39 -8.52
N ASP A 89 10.64 -11.34 -7.87
CA ASP A 89 10.61 -12.76 -8.24
C ASP A 89 9.22 -13.39 -8.06
N ALA A 90 8.37 -12.84 -7.18
CA ALA A 90 6.96 -13.19 -7.06
C ALA A 90 6.05 -12.46 -8.07
N GLY A 91 6.59 -11.66 -8.99
CA GLY A 91 5.82 -10.90 -9.98
C GLY A 91 5.34 -9.51 -9.51
N ILE A 92 5.84 -9.03 -8.37
CA ILE A 92 5.53 -7.71 -7.79
C ILE A 92 6.75 -6.80 -7.93
N ASP A 93 6.75 -5.90 -8.92
CA ASP A 93 7.82 -4.91 -9.07
C ASP A 93 7.49 -3.60 -8.32
N LEU A 94 8.08 -3.42 -7.13
CA LEU A 94 7.88 -2.23 -6.30
C LEU A 94 8.40 -0.93 -6.94
N ASP A 95 9.31 -0.98 -7.91
CA ASP A 95 9.81 0.23 -8.56
C ASP A 95 8.74 0.87 -9.44
N ILE A 96 7.95 0.04 -10.12
CA ILE A 96 6.86 0.51 -10.97
C ILE A 96 5.82 1.28 -10.14
N TYR A 97 5.52 0.75 -8.96
CA TYR A 97 4.58 1.32 -7.99
C TYR A 97 5.09 2.62 -7.37
N SER A 98 6.39 2.69 -7.09
CA SER A 98 7.02 3.90 -6.55
C SER A 98 7.03 5.03 -7.59
N ALA A 99 7.33 4.71 -8.85
CA ALA A 99 7.33 5.67 -9.95
C ALA A 99 5.94 6.30 -10.18
N GLY A 100 4.88 5.50 -10.10
CA GLY A 100 3.51 5.99 -10.24
C GLY A 100 3.12 7.02 -9.18
N LEU A 101 3.49 6.78 -7.91
CA LEU A 101 3.26 7.73 -6.82
C LEU A 101 4.08 9.01 -7.00
N CYS A 102 5.36 8.89 -7.36
CA CYS A 102 6.21 10.05 -7.64
C CYS A 102 5.62 10.92 -8.76
N SER A 103 5.22 10.30 -9.88
CA SER A 103 4.61 11.01 -11.01
C SER A 103 3.32 11.75 -10.63
N PHE A 104 2.46 11.13 -9.80
CA PHE A 104 1.26 11.80 -9.28
C PHE A 104 1.61 13.04 -8.45
N LEU A 105 2.68 12.98 -7.65
CA LEU A 105 3.09 14.07 -6.77
C LEU A 105 3.90 15.16 -7.49
N GLU A 106 4.59 14.86 -8.58
CA GLU A 106 5.44 15.83 -9.32
C GLU A 106 4.66 17.09 -9.75
N GLY A 107 3.44 16.92 -10.26
CA GLY A 107 2.59 18.04 -10.72
C GLY A 107 1.91 18.84 -9.61
N VAL A 108 2.06 18.44 -8.34
CA VAL A 108 1.33 19.02 -7.21
C VAL A 108 2.16 20.13 -6.56
N ASN A 109 1.84 21.39 -6.83
CA ASN A 109 2.45 22.52 -6.14
C ASN A 109 1.60 22.93 -4.92
N ILE A 110 2.14 22.75 -3.72
CA ILE A 110 1.48 23.12 -2.46
C ILE A 110 2.45 23.96 -1.66
N GLN A 111 1.98 25.12 -1.21
CA GLN A 111 2.63 25.92 -0.20
C GLN A 111 1.57 26.30 0.82
N THR A 112 1.71 25.79 2.04
CA THR A 112 0.83 26.08 3.17
C THR A 112 1.65 26.26 4.44
N ASP A 113 1.21 27.21 5.26
CA ASP A 113 1.76 27.43 6.60
C ASP A 113 1.12 26.51 7.64
N ASN A 114 0.06 25.79 7.27
CA ASN A 114 -0.61 24.85 8.17
C ASN A 114 0.36 23.76 8.66
N LYS A 115 0.35 23.53 9.98
CA LYS A 115 1.21 22.53 10.64
C LYS A 115 0.46 21.26 11.01
N GLU A 116 -0.87 21.31 11.03
CA GLU A 116 -1.70 20.15 11.29
C GLU A 116 -1.77 19.27 10.04
N ARG A 117 -1.22 18.06 10.13
CA ARG A 117 -1.13 17.11 9.02
C ARG A 117 -2.15 16.00 9.23
N SER A 118 -3.06 15.78 8.28
CA SER A 118 -4.04 14.70 8.38
C SER A 118 -4.52 14.25 7.01
N LEU A 119 -4.62 12.92 6.85
CA LEU A 119 -5.13 12.23 5.67
C LEU A 119 -6.50 11.59 5.96
N LYS A 120 -7.09 11.84 7.14
CA LYS A 120 -8.29 11.11 7.61
C LYS A 120 -9.49 11.33 6.69
N LYS A 121 -9.80 12.58 6.38
CA LYS A 121 -10.95 12.94 5.51
C LYS A 121 -10.77 12.33 4.11
N PHE A 122 -9.57 12.42 3.55
CA PHE A 122 -9.22 11.77 2.28
C PHE A 122 -9.46 10.25 2.32
N ILE A 123 -9.00 9.57 3.38
CA ILE A 123 -9.18 8.13 3.53
C ILE A 123 -10.66 7.75 3.70
N GLU A 124 -11.44 8.57 4.40
CA GLU A 124 -12.88 8.37 4.55
C GLU A 124 -13.60 8.46 3.20
N ASP A 125 -13.29 9.47 2.39
CA ASP A 125 -13.85 9.62 1.04
C ASP A 125 -13.40 8.48 0.10
N VAL A 126 -12.13 8.08 0.15
CA VAL A 126 -11.63 6.94 -0.63
C VAL A 126 -12.36 5.65 -0.24
N ARG A 127 -12.58 5.38 1.06
CA ARG A 127 -13.30 4.18 1.52
C ARG A 127 -14.69 4.05 0.93
N GLN A 128 -15.38 5.16 0.64
CA GLN A 128 -16.72 5.14 0.07
C GLN A 128 -16.74 4.68 -1.39
N VAL A 129 -15.63 4.88 -2.12
CA VAL A 129 -15.57 4.51 -3.54
C VAL A 129 -14.96 3.13 -3.78
N ILE A 130 -14.15 2.59 -2.85
CA ILE A 130 -13.54 1.26 -3.02
C ILE A 130 -14.61 0.17 -3.00
N PRO A 131 -14.78 -0.61 -4.10
CA PRO A 131 -15.78 -1.67 -4.18
C PRO A 131 -15.31 -2.94 -3.44
N THR A 132 -15.27 -2.84 -2.11
CA THR A 132 -14.75 -3.86 -1.18
C THR A 132 -15.31 -5.26 -1.45
N ALA A 133 -16.63 -5.38 -1.58
CA ALA A 133 -17.27 -6.68 -1.81
C ALA A 133 -16.81 -7.32 -3.13
N LYS A 134 -16.61 -6.50 -4.18
CA LYS A 134 -16.14 -6.97 -5.47
C LYS A 134 -14.68 -7.43 -5.41
N LEU A 135 -13.83 -6.72 -4.67
CA LEU A 135 -12.43 -7.13 -4.46
C LEU A 135 -12.34 -8.49 -3.75
N ILE A 136 -13.16 -8.72 -2.72
CA ILE A 136 -13.22 -10.01 -2.01
C ILE A 136 -13.71 -11.11 -2.95
N GLN A 137 -14.79 -10.85 -3.69
CA GLN A 137 -15.32 -11.80 -4.66
C GLN A 137 -14.28 -12.18 -5.73
N THR A 138 -13.53 -11.20 -6.24
CA THR A 138 -12.45 -11.45 -7.19
C THR A 138 -11.35 -12.28 -6.56
N PHE A 139 -10.96 -12.01 -5.31
CA PHE A 139 -9.98 -12.82 -4.59
C PHE A 139 -10.43 -14.28 -4.45
N ASP A 140 -11.64 -14.53 -3.96
CA ASP A 140 -12.17 -15.88 -3.76
C ASP A 140 -12.28 -16.64 -5.10
N ASN A 141 -12.71 -15.93 -6.15
CA ASN A 141 -12.78 -16.47 -7.49
C ASN A 141 -11.38 -16.86 -8.01
N LYS A 142 -10.38 -15.98 -7.86
CA LYS A 142 -9.01 -16.23 -8.32
C LYS A 142 -8.36 -17.37 -7.55
N MET A 143 -8.54 -17.44 -6.23
CA MET A 143 -8.09 -18.58 -5.42
C MET A 143 -8.71 -19.90 -5.86
N SER A 144 -9.97 -19.89 -6.28
CA SER A 144 -10.69 -21.11 -6.71
C SER A 144 -10.33 -21.52 -8.14
N THR A 145 -10.16 -20.56 -9.05
CA THR A 145 -10.14 -20.81 -10.51
C THR A 145 -8.76 -20.65 -11.16
N SER A 146 -7.83 -19.86 -10.59
CA SER A 146 -6.50 -19.62 -11.17
C SER A 146 -5.40 -20.39 -10.42
N PRO A 147 -4.78 -21.40 -11.03
CA PRO A 147 -3.59 -22.05 -10.48
C PRO A 147 -2.43 -21.08 -10.28
N THR A 148 -2.22 -20.15 -11.21
CA THR A 148 -1.13 -19.16 -11.15
C THR A 148 -1.33 -18.17 -10.01
N PHE A 149 -2.57 -17.73 -9.76
CA PHE A 149 -2.87 -16.88 -8.61
C PHE A 149 -2.64 -17.61 -7.28
N ARG A 150 -2.98 -18.91 -7.21
CA ARG A 150 -2.69 -19.72 -6.01
C ARG A 150 -1.19 -19.87 -5.75
N GLU A 151 -0.40 -20.11 -6.79
CA GLU A 151 1.06 -20.19 -6.68
C GLU A 151 1.65 -18.88 -6.19
N PHE A 152 1.23 -17.77 -6.79
CA PHE A 152 1.59 -16.42 -6.34
C PHE A 152 1.23 -16.20 -4.88
N TYR A 153 -0.03 -16.46 -4.51
CA TYR A 153 -0.52 -16.29 -3.14
C TYR A 153 0.31 -17.13 -2.16
N GLY A 154 0.56 -18.41 -2.48
CA GLY A 154 1.40 -19.30 -1.66
C GLY A 154 2.82 -18.80 -1.47
N LYS A 155 3.41 -18.15 -2.48
CA LYS A 155 4.73 -17.52 -2.38
C LYS A 155 4.70 -16.32 -1.45
N ILE A 156 3.78 -15.38 -1.66
CA ILE A 156 3.71 -14.15 -0.85
C ILE A 156 3.19 -14.40 0.57
N SER A 157 2.51 -15.52 0.83
CA SER A 157 2.07 -15.95 2.17
C SER A 157 3.06 -16.91 2.84
N SER A 158 4.23 -17.16 2.24
CA SER A 158 5.21 -18.10 2.78
C SER A 158 5.88 -17.59 4.05
N GLU A 159 6.51 -18.50 4.79
CA GLU A 159 7.33 -18.15 5.96
C GLU A 159 8.54 -17.30 5.56
N GLU A 160 9.10 -17.49 4.37
CA GLU A 160 10.16 -16.64 3.84
C GLU A 160 9.69 -15.18 3.69
N ALA A 161 8.51 -14.98 3.10
CA ALA A 161 7.89 -13.66 2.99
C ALA A 161 7.63 -13.03 4.38
N HIS A 162 7.13 -13.83 5.33
CA HIS A 162 6.92 -13.38 6.71
C HIS A 162 8.21 -12.91 7.38
N GLN A 163 9.31 -13.66 7.22
CA GLN A 163 10.62 -13.30 7.78
C GLN A 163 11.19 -12.03 7.16
N LEU A 164 11.10 -11.89 5.83
CA LEU A 164 11.56 -10.69 5.13
C LEU A 164 10.81 -9.43 5.60
N ILE A 165 9.48 -9.50 5.68
CA ILE A 165 8.65 -8.39 6.17
C ILE A 165 8.97 -8.08 7.64
N THR A 166 9.14 -9.10 8.47
CA THR A 166 9.47 -8.93 9.90
C THR A 166 10.81 -8.22 10.09
N LYS A 167 11.82 -8.58 9.29
CA LYS A 167 13.12 -7.88 9.28
C LYS A 167 12.98 -6.41 8.90
N VAL A 168 12.23 -6.10 7.84
CA VAL A 168 11.96 -4.70 7.44
C VAL A 168 11.23 -3.94 8.54
N ARG A 169 10.21 -4.53 9.17
CA ARG A 169 9.45 -3.89 10.26
C ARG A 169 10.28 -3.61 11.51
N ALA A 170 11.35 -4.37 11.72
CA ALA A 170 12.24 -4.16 12.86
C ALA A 170 13.10 -2.90 12.71
N LEU A 171 13.34 -2.44 11.47
CA LEU A 171 14.22 -1.32 11.16
C LEU A 171 13.77 -0.02 11.85
N PRO A 172 14.70 0.74 12.47
CA PRO A 172 14.38 2.03 13.09
C PRO A 172 13.76 3.03 12.11
N VAL A 173 14.30 3.14 10.90
CA VAL A 173 13.78 4.04 9.86
C VAL A 173 12.35 3.70 9.45
N PHE A 174 12.03 2.41 9.33
CA PHE A 174 10.68 1.95 9.04
C PHE A 174 9.70 2.35 10.15
N LYS A 175 10.08 2.17 11.42
CA LYS A 175 9.26 2.58 12.57
C LYS A 175 9.01 4.08 12.61
N ARG A 176 10.00 4.91 12.22
CA ARG A 176 9.80 6.37 12.08
C ARG A 176 8.78 6.69 11.00
N ILE A 177 8.86 6.06 9.82
CA ILE A 177 7.88 6.23 8.74
C ILE A 177 6.47 5.83 9.22
N VAL A 178 6.34 4.71 9.93
CA VAL A 178 5.07 4.28 10.54
C VAL A 178 4.52 5.32 11.51
N SER A 179 5.38 5.92 12.33
CA SER A 179 5.00 7.00 13.25
C SER A 179 4.47 8.23 12.52
N GLU A 180 5.13 8.68 11.44
CA GLU A 180 4.65 9.83 10.65
C GLU A 180 3.28 9.57 10.02
N PHE A 181 3.07 8.37 9.47
CA PHE A 181 1.77 7.98 8.94
C PHE A 181 0.70 7.95 10.04
N LYS A 182 1.05 7.49 11.25
CA LYS A 182 0.14 7.49 12.39
C LYS A 182 -0.27 8.90 12.80
N VAL A 183 0.66 9.87 12.80
CA VAL A 183 0.36 11.29 13.04
C VAL A 183 -0.66 11.81 12.03
N MET A 184 -0.53 11.42 10.76
CA MET A 184 -1.46 11.79 9.70
C MET A 184 -2.79 10.99 9.72
N GLY A 185 -3.00 10.11 10.70
CA GLY A 185 -4.22 9.33 10.85
C GLY A 185 -4.23 7.98 10.11
N ILE A 186 -3.07 7.50 9.65
CA ILE A 186 -2.90 6.16 9.05
C ILE A 186 -2.24 5.22 10.05
N ASP A 187 -3.00 4.25 10.55
CA ASP A 187 -2.49 3.20 11.43
C ASP A 187 -1.96 2.02 10.60
N LEU A 188 -0.66 2.08 10.26
CA LEU A 188 0.00 1.02 9.50
C LEU A 188 0.14 -0.29 10.28
N ASP A 189 0.29 -0.25 11.61
CA ASP A 189 0.34 -1.47 12.43
C ASP A 189 -0.96 -2.24 12.36
N TYR A 190 -2.08 -1.53 12.44
CA TYR A 190 -3.38 -2.12 12.26
C TYR A 190 -3.55 -2.73 10.85
N ILE A 191 -3.02 -2.08 9.81
CA ILE A 191 -3.02 -2.59 8.42
C ILE A 191 -2.16 -3.85 8.28
N PHE A 192 -1.01 -3.92 8.96
CA PHE A 192 -0.16 -5.13 8.93
C PHE A 192 -0.79 -6.31 9.68
N ASN A 193 -1.42 -6.09 10.82
CA ASN A 193 -2.05 -7.17 11.60
C ASN A 193 -3.12 -7.92 10.80
N ILE A 194 -3.82 -7.18 9.96
CA ILE A 194 -4.71 -7.75 8.98
C ILE A 194 -3.99 -8.57 7.95
N ALA A 195 -2.93 -8.03 7.35
CA ALA A 195 -2.24 -8.71 6.28
C ALA A 195 -1.73 -10.04 6.81
N TYR A 196 -1.27 -10.06 8.06
CA TYR A 196 -0.86 -11.25 8.77
C TYR A 196 -2.02 -12.23 8.96
N ALA A 197 -3.21 -11.76 9.32
CA ALA A 197 -4.40 -12.62 9.40
C ALA A 197 -4.78 -13.20 8.02
N VAL A 198 -4.68 -12.41 6.95
CA VAL A 198 -4.96 -12.86 5.58
C VAL A 198 -3.92 -13.87 5.10
N PHE A 199 -2.65 -13.71 5.45
CA PHE A 199 -1.58 -14.61 5.05
C PHE A 199 -1.38 -15.79 6.01
N GLY A 200 -2.15 -15.86 7.11
CA GLY A 200 -2.02 -16.90 8.12
C GLY A 200 -0.75 -16.80 8.97
N TRP A 201 -0.12 -15.63 9.03
CA TRP A 201 1.10 -15.37 9.82
C TRP A 201 0.83 -14.98 11.27
N SER A 202 -0.42 -14.68 11.62
CA SER A 202 -0.79 -14.49 13.01
C SER A 202 -0.62 -15.81 13.78
N ASP A 203 0.11 -15.79 14.90
CA ASP A 203 0.04 -16.87 15.88
C ASP A 203 -1.44 -17.20 16.15
N GLN A 204 -1.79 -18.48 16.18
CA GLN A 204 -3.15 -18.96 16.53
C GLN A 204 -3.62 -18.56 17.94
N THR A 205 -2.85 -17.74 18.66
CA THR A 205 -3.11 -17.29 20.03
C THR A 205 -3.89 -15.98 20.11
N LEU A 206 -4.05 -15.23 19.00
CA LEU A 206 -4.96 -14.07 18.96
C LEU A 206 -6.37 -14.53 18.59
N THR A 207 -6.99 -15.27 19.51
CA THR A 207 -8.45 -15.38 19.55
C THR A 207 -9.03 -13.97 19.67
N PRO A 208 -10.06 -13.60 18.88
CA PRO A 208 -10.76 -12.35 19.10
C PRO A 208 -11.37 -12.42 20.50
N LYS A 209 -10.95 -11.51 21.38
CA LYS A 209 -11.63 -11.32 22.66
C LYS A 209 -13.09 -10.95 22.35
N PRO A 210 -14.08 -11.63 22.96
CA PRO A 210 -15.49 -11.43 22.66
C PRO A 210 -15.94 -9.97 22.84
#